data_AF-A0A9D9AK08-F1
#
_entry.id   AF-A0A9D9AK08-F1
#
_cell.length_a   1.000
_cell.length_b   1.000
_cell.length_c   1.000
_cell.angle_alpha   90.00
_cell.angle_beta   90.00
_cell.angle_gamma   90.00
#
_symmetry.space_group_name_H-M   'P 1'
#
loop_
_entity.id
_entity.type
_entity.pdbx_description
1 polymer ?
#
loop_
_entity_poly.entity_id
_entity_poly.type
_entity_poly.pdbx_seq_one_letter_code
_entity_poly.pdbx_strand_id
1 'polypeptide(L)'
;MVHAVIERFKSLDEAYLARAPKSDRMYARFAALSSLNSEQDIETLIERVFETRDQLNEGLGAWRSPARSMRLVFAAALVTAGRSAKHFFDVRKALKDRRKARGSRHLSQGDSCAALALVAAGGHAHQADHFYDNLDAIAAPWWRREPMREEILAGAFTALGETPDECAIRLDRTREALRSAGIPKSHADAAAYEVALLDADYGDIAAAWTSLNLAVRGRSALRHGVGKTGIAVLAAQGDGSGMADALVRSFETLKEMRPRVSGTAAPKIAMRLAQMQMGDSSPVGAASDLAAILAAQAAMVAAITAASSSAVVASTAS
;
A
#
# COMPACT_ATOMS: atom_id res chain seq x y z
N MET A 1 -19.06 -12.98 6.80
CA MET A 1 -17.65 -12.54 6.63
C MET A 1 -17.56 -11.06 6.23
N VAL A 2 -18.18 -10.65 5.12
CA VAL A 2 -18.19 -9.25 4.63
C VAL A 2 -18.55 -8.19 5.69
N HIS A 3 -19.64 -8.37 6.43
CA HIS A 3 -20.06 -7.40 7.47
C HIS A 3 -19.04 -7.31 8.63
N ALA A 4 -18.36 -8.42 8.96
CA ALA A 4 -17.37 -8.46 10.04
C ALA A 4 -16.11 -7.65 9.71
N VAL A 5 -15.69 -7.58 8.43
CA VAL A 5 -14.53 -6.79 7.99
C VAL A 5 -14.81 -5.29 8.17
N ILE A 6 -15.98 -4.82 7.75
CA ILE A 6 -16.37 -3.41 7.88
C ILE A 6 -16.47 -3.01 9.35
N GLU A 7 -17.13 -3.82 10.19
CA GLU A 7 -17.26 -3.51 11.61
C GLU A 7 -15.91 -3.54 12.33
N ARG A 8 -15.05 -4.53 12.04
CA ARG A 8 -13.67 -4.56 12.57
C ARG A 8 -12.89 -3.31 12.17
N PHE A 9 -12.99 -2.88 10.92
CA PHE A 9 -12.34 -1.65 10.45
C PHE A 9 -12.84 -0.40 11.19
N LYS A 10 -14.15 -0.26 11.41
CA LYS A 10 -14.72 0.85 12.19
C LYS A 10 -14.20 0.85 13.63
N SER A 11 -14.22 -0.30 14.30
CA SER A 11 -13.72 -0.42 15.68
C SER A 11 -12.24 -0.10 15.78
N LEU A 12 -11.42 -0.53 14.80
CA LEU A 12 -10.01 -0.16 14.72
C LEU A 12 -9.83 1.35 14.48
N ASP A 13 -10.57 1.95 13.53
CA ASP A 13 -10.50 3.39 13.25
C ASP A 13 -10.81 4.23 14.50
N GLU A 14 -11.87 3.87 15.21
CA GLU A 14 -12.28 4.54 16.47
C GLU A 14 -11.21 4.39 17.55
N ALA A 15 -10.66 3.19 17.75
CA ALA A 15 -9.62 2.95 18.74
C ALA A 15 -8.33 3.73 18.44
N TYR A 16 -7.89 3.73 17.17
CA TYR A 16 -6.75 4.54 16.74
C TYR A 16 -7.01 6.03 16.89
N LEU A 17 -8.19 6.53 16.52
CA LEU A 17 -8.55 7.96 16.63
C LEU A 17 -8.62 8.43 18.09
N ALA A 18 -9.10 7.56 18.99
CA ALA A 18 -9.17 7.85 20.43
C ALA A 18 -7.77 8.00 21.04
N ARG A 19 -6.81 7.16 20.62
CA ARG A 19 -5.45 7.16 21.16
C ARG A 19 -4.49 8.13 20.45
N ALA A 20 -4.71 8.39 19.16
CA ALA A 20 -3.79 9.19 18.34
C ALA A 20 -3.75 10.66 18.77
N PRO A 21 -2.56 11.28 18.89
CA PRO A 21 -2.45 12.71 19.07
C PRO A 21 -3.04 13.45 17.86
N LYS A 22 -3.41 14.72 18.03
CA LYS A 22 -4.07 15.51 16.98
C LYS A 22 -3.31 15.49 15.64
N SER A 23 -1.98 15.48 15.67
CA SER A 23 -1.11 15.43 14.48
C SER A 23 -1.21 14.13 13.69
N ASP A 24 -1.62 13.03 14.32
CA ASP A 24 -1.57 11.69 13.75
C ASP A 24 -2.97 11.17 13.38
N ARG A 25 -4.03 11.92 13.74
CA ARG A 25 -5.43 11.53 13.48
C ARG A 25 -5.73 11.27 12.00
N MET A 26 -5.03 11.95 11.09
CA MET A 26 -5.16 11.69 9.66
C MET A 26 -4.62 10.31 9.25
N TYR A 27 -3.62 9.81 9.98
CA TYR A 27 -2.95 8.53 9.74
C TYR A 27 -3.56 7.38 10.53
N ALA A 28 -4.37 7.66 11.56
CA ALA A 28 -5.11 6.68 12.35
C ALA A 28 -5.91 5.70 11.47
N ARG A 29 -6.59 6.21 10.44
CA ARG A 29 -7.39 5.36 9.55
C ARG A 29 -6.56 4.43 8.67
N PHE A 30 -5.39 4.89 8.24
CA PHE A 30 -4.46 4.04 7.52
C PHE A 30 -3.83 2.99 8.44
N ALA A 31 -3.55 3.34 9.69
CA ALA A 31 -3.11 2.37 10.70
C ALA A 31 -4.20 1.32 11.00
N ALA A 32 -5.47 1.72 11.06
CA ALA A 32 -6.61 0.81 11.16
C ALA A 32 -6.67 -0.16 9.98
N LEU A 33 -6.49 0.36 8.75
CA LEU A 33 -6.46 -0.46 7.54
C LEU A 33 -5.30 -1.49 7.58
N SER A 34 -4.08 -1.04 7.92
CA SER A 34 -2.92 -1.94 8.07
C SER A 34 -3.09 -3.00 9.16
N SER A 35 -3.98 -2.75 10.12
CA SER A 35 -4.24 -3.64 11.27
C SER A 35 -5.36 -4.64 11.02
N LEU A 36 -6.05 -4.54 9.89
CA LEU A 36 -7.32 -5.21 9.65
C LEU A 36 -7.22 -6.74 9.69
N ASN A 37 -6.10 -7.28 9.18
CA ASN A 37 -5.78 -8.72 9.17
C ASN A 37 -5.17 -9.26 10.46
N SER A 38 -4.90 -8.41 11.46
CA SER A 38 -4.38 -8.91 12.72
C SER A 38 -5.43 -9.79 13.41
N GLU A 39 -5.04 -10.94 13.94
CA GLU A 39 -5.90 -11.79 14.75
C GLU A 39 -5.95 -11.36 16.23
N GLN A 40 -5.09 -10.41 16.61
CA GLN A 40 -5.05 -9.89 17.99
C GLN A 40 -6.34 -9.15 18.34
N ASP A 41 -6.68 -9.16 19.63
CA ASP A 41 -7.70 -8.28 20.17
C ASP A 41 -7.29 -6.81 19.95
N ILE A 42 -8.30 -5.94 19.80
CA ILE A 42 -8.08 -4.56 19.39
C ILE A 42 -7.28 -3.78 20.43
N GLU A 43 -7.51 -4.03 21.72
CA GLU A 43 -6.85 -3.30 22.81
C GLU A 43 -5.35 -3.60 22.83
N THR A 44 -4.98 -4.89 22.89
CA THR A 44 -3.59 -5.34 22.83
C THR A 44 -2.90 -4.87 21.56
N LEU A 45 -3.59 -4.91 20.41
CA LEU A 45 -3.04 -4.45 19.14
C LEU A 45 -2.70 -2.96 19.17
N ILE A 46 -3.62 -2.13 19.67
CA ILE A 46 -3.41 -0.68 19.78
C ILE A 46 -2.25 -0.38 20.73
N GLU A 47 -2.18 -1.02 21.89
CA GLU A 47 -1.06 -0.83 22.83
C GLU A 47 0.29 -1.10 22.17
N ARG A 48 0.45 -2.29 21.57
CA ARG A 48 1.70 -2.70 20.90
C ARG A 48 2.07 -1.79 19.74
N VAL A 49 1.09 -1.28 18.99
CA VAL A 49 1.34 -0.35 17.89
C VAL A 49 1.84 0.99 18.40
N PHE A 50 1.27 1.53 19.47
CA PHE A 50 1.75 2.79 20.03
C PHE A 50 3.13 2.65 20.69
N GLU A 51 3.40 1.53 21.37
CA GLU A 51 4.75 1.21 21.86
C GLU A 51 5.78 1.14 20.72
N THR A 52 5.44 0.43 19.64
CA THR A 52 6.31 0.32 18.46
C THR A 52 6.50 1.68 17.78
N ARG A 53 5.45 2.50 17.72
CA ARG A 53 5.55 3.88 17.20
C ARG A 53 6.52 4.72 18.02
N ASP A 54 6.51 4.58 19.33
CA ASP A 54 7.38 5.35 20.22
C ASP A 54 8.84 4.90 20.09
N GLN A 55 9.09 3.60 19.95
CA GLN A 55 10.42 3.07 19.56
C GLN A 55 10.89 3.62 18.20
N LEU A 56 9.99 3.70 17.21
CA LEU A 56 10.31 4.32 15.92
C LEU A 56 10.60 5.81 16.07
N ASN A 57 9.89 6.51 16.95
CA ASN A 57 10.12 7.93 17.22
C ASN A 57 11.51 8.19 17.80
N GLU A 58 11.91 7.38 18.78
CA GLU A 58 13.22 7.44 19.41
C GLU A 58 14.34 7.13 18.41
N GLY A 59 14.26 5.98 17.72
CA GLY A 59 15.34 5.53 16.84
C GLY A 59 15.52 6.36 15.56
N LEU A 60 14.47 7.05 15.09
CA LEU A 60 14.52 7.91 13.90
C LEU A 60 14.83 9.38 14.21
N GLY A 61 14.55 9.84 15.43
CA GLY A 61 14.59 11.25 15.79
C GLY A 61 13.57 12.09 15.00
N ALA A 62 13.78 13.41 14.89
CA ALA A 62 12.81 14.32 14.26
C ALA A 62 12.86 14.33 12.72
N TRP A 63 14.04 14.15 12.12
CA TRP A 63 14.28 14.53 10.71
C TRP A 63 14.39 13.36 9.74
N ARG A 64 14.39 12.12 10.23
CA ARG A 64 14.53 10.93 9.37
C ARG A 64 13.16 10.42 8.92
N SER A 65 13.11 10.03 7.64
CA SER A 65 11.98 9.29 7.09
C SER A 65 11.80 7.92 7.78
N PRO A 66 10.55 7.44 7.97
CA PRO A 66 9.29 8.14 7.68
C PRO A 66 9.04 9.32 8.63
N ALA A 67 8.33 10.34 8.14
CA ALA A 67 7.89 11.49 8.95
C ALA A 67 7.11 11.02 10.18
N ARG A 68 7.13 11.82 11.26
CA ARG A 68 6.62 11.42 12.58
C ARG A 68 5.20 10.83 12.53
N SER A 69 4.30 11.48 11.80
CA SER A 69 2.90 11.05 11.68
C SER A 69 2.72 9.73 10.91
N MET A 70 3.61 9.42 9.95
CA MET A 70 3.59 8.16 9.20
C MET A 70 4.11 6.97 10.01
N ARG A 71 4.84 7.23 11.10
CA ARG A 71 5.37 6.16 11.96
C ARG A 71 4.26 5.37 12.63
N LEU A 72 3.07 5.96 12.82
CA LEU A 72 1.91 5.22 13.31
C LEU A 72 1.50 4.11 12.34
N VAL A 73 1.51 4.40 11.03
CA VAL A 73 1.17 3.40 10.01
C VAL A 73 2.26 2.34 9.86
N PHE A 74 3.52 2.77 9.91
CA PHE A 74 4.65 1.83 9.92
C PHE A 74 4.59 0.89 11.12
N ALA A 75 4.29 1.42 12.32
CA ALA A 75 4.13 0.62 13.51
C ALA A 75 2.96 -0.38 13.38
N ALA A 76 1.81 0.07 12.86
CA ALA A 76 0.67 -0.81 12.59
C ALA A 76 1.02 -1.96 11.63
N ALA A 77 1.72 -1.66 10.53
CA ALA A 77 2.18 -2.66 9.58
C ALA A 77 3.18 -3.65 10.21
N LEU A 78 4.14 -3.16 11.00
CA LEU A 78 5.11 -4.02 11.69
C LEU A 78 4.43 -4.95 12.70
N VAL A 79 3.58 -4.43 13.58
CA VAL A 79 2.93 -5.22 14.62
C VAL A 79 1.99 -6.26 14.00
N THR A 80 1.24 -5.87 12.96
CA THR A 80 0.34 -6.79 12.24
C THR A 80 1.11 -7.92 11.56
N ALA A 81 2.30 -7.62 11.01
CA ALA A 81 3.20 -8.63 10.45
C ALA A 81 3.98 -9.43 11.53
N GLY A 82 3.75 -9.19 12.82
CA GLY A 82 4.49 -9.85 13.90
C GLY A 82 5.97 -9.43 13.97
N ARG A 83 6.28 -8.20 13.56
CA ARG A 83 7.62 -7.62 13.52
C ARG A 83 7.77 -6.46 14.51
N SER A 84 9.02 -6.13 14.83
CA SER A 84 9.36 -5.06 15.78
C SER A 84 10.12 -3.90 15.12
N ALA A 85 10.18 -2.75 15.79
CA ALA A 85 10.98 -1.62 15.34
C ALA A 85 12.47 -1.98 15.15
N LYS A 86 13.01 -2.88 15.99
CA LYS A 86 14.39 -3.38 15.86
C LYS A 86 14.63 -4.05 14.51
N HIS A 87 13.74 -4.94 14.08
CA HIS A 87 13.84 -5.60 12.77
C HIS A 87 13.88 -4.58 11.63
N PHE A 88 13.01 -3.57 11.70
CA PHE A 88 13.00 -2.46 10.75
C PHE A 88 14.34 -1.69 10.71
N PHE A 89 14.91 -1.35 11.86
CA PHE A 89 16.18 -0.63 11.93
C PHE A 89 17.36 -1.46 11.40
N ASP A 90 17.40 -2.75 11.73
CA ASP A 90 18.46 -3.66 11.27
C ASP A 90 18.43 -3.80 9.74
N VAL A 91 17.25 -4.04 9.16
CA VAL A 91 17.08 -4.14 7.71
C VAL A 91 17.39 -2.81 7.02
N ARG A 92 16.87 -1.70 7.52
CA ARG A 92 17.14 -0.38 6.93
C ARG A 92 18.64 -0.06 6.92
N LYS A 93 19.34 -0.39 8.00
CA LYS A 93 20.79 -0.23 8.09
C LYS A 93 21.49 -1.10 7.05
N ALA A 94 21.13 -2.37 6.95
CA ALA A 94 21.72 -3.29 5.98
C ALA A 94 21.50 -2.83 4.53
N LEU A 95 20.30 -2.38 4.16
CA LEU A 95 20.03 -1.80 2.83
C LEU A 95 20.93 -0.60 2.56
N LYS A 96 21.04 0.33 3.51
CA LYS A 96 21.88 1.52 3.38
C LYS A 96 23.37 1.20 3.24
N ASP A 97 23.88 0.28 4.07
CA ASP A 97 25.29 -0.11 4.07
C ASP A 97 25.62 -0.87 2.77
N ARG A 98 24.71 -1.75 2.32
CA ARG A 98 24.89 -2.47 1.07
C ARG A 98 24.82 -1.57 -0.15
N ARG A 99 23.91 -0.58 -0.16
CA ARG A 99 23.87 0.45 -1.21
C ARG A 99 25.22 1.11 -1.41
N LYS A 100 25.86 1.52 -0.30
CA LYS A 100 27.17 2.18 -0.34
C LYS A 100 28.26 1.25 -0.87
N ALA A 101 28.23 -0.03 -0.45
CA ALA A 101 29.22 -1.01 -0.89
C ALA A 101 29.08 -1.37 -2.38
N ARG A 102 27.85 -1.49 -2.90
CA ARG A 102 27.59 -1.85 -4.30
C ARG A 102 27.62 -0.67 -5.27
N GLY A 103 27.47 0.56 -4.79
CA GLY A 103 27.18 1.71 -5.65
C GLY A 103 25.77 1.67 -6.25
N SER A 104 24.84 0.96 -5.60
CA SER A 104 23.45 0.85 -6.06
C SER A 104 22.70 2.18 -5.97
N ARG A 105 21.59 2.27 -6.71
CA ARG A 105 20.72 3.46 -6.73
C ARG A 105 20.20 3.82 -5.33
N HIS A 106 19.91 5.11 -5.14
CA HIS A 106 19.20 5.58 -3.96
C HIS A 106 17.77 5.03 -3.93
N LEU A 107 17.35 4.57 -2.74
CA LEU A 107 15.98 4.15 -2.50
C LEU A 107 15.14 5.34 -2.05
N SER A 108 13.85 5.25 -2.33
CA SER A 108 12.83 6.23 -1.99
C SER A 108 12.71 6.35 -0.46
N GLN A 109 12.31 7.54 0.01
CA GLN A 109 12.02 7.78 1.43
C GLN A 109 13.16 7.37 2.39
N GLY A 110 14.42 7.53 1.96
CA GLY A 110 15.59 7.19 2.77
C GLY A 110 15.60 5.73 3.23
N ASP A 111 15.33 4.83 2.27
CA ASP A 111 15.35 3.37 2.42
C ASP A 111 14.21 2.80 3.29
N SER A 112 13.32 3.65 3.79
CA SER A 112 12.31 3.26 4.79
C SER A 112 11.19 2.40 4.21
N CYS A 113 10.71 2.73 3.00
CA CYS A 113 9.62 1.99 2.39
C CYS A 113 10.08 0.59 1.96
N ALA A 114 11.26 0.49 1.34
CA ALA A 114 11.90 -0.77 1.01
C ALA A 114 12.13 -1.63 2.27
N ALA A 115 12.68 -1.05 3.34
CA ALA A 115 12.92 -1.76 4.59
C ALA A 115 11.63 -2.27 5.23
N LEU A 116 10.57 -1.45 5.26
CA LEU A 116 9.29 -1.88 5.80
C LEU A 116 8.65 -2.97 4.93
N ALA A 117 8.64 -2.84 3.60
CA ALA A 117 8.09 -3.86 2.71
C ALA A 117 8.80 -5.20 2.89
N LEU A 118 10.14 -5.19 2.91
CA LEU A 118 10.95 -6.39 3.14
C LEU A 118 10.64 -7.02 4.51
N VAL A 119 10.65 -6.23 5.59
CA VAL A 119 10.40 -6.75 6.95
C VAL A 119 8.97 -7.24 7.13
N ALA A 120 7.98 -6.50 6.64
CA ALA A 120 6.57 -6.85 6.76
C ALA A 120 6.22 -8.13 5.98
N ALA A 121 6.85 -8.35 4.82
CA ALA A 121 6.74 -9.61 4.08
C ALA A 121 7.55 -10.76 4.70
N GLY A 122 8.35 -10.47 5.73
CA GLY A 122 9.05 -11.46 6.54
C GLY A 122 10.55 -11.59 6.30
N GLY A 123 11.13 -10.67 5.53
CA GLY A 123 12.55 -10.65 5.25
C GLY A 123 13.44 -10.13 6.38
N HIS A 124 14.74 -10.32 6.20
CA HIS A 124 15.80 -10.07 7.18
C HIS A 124 16.99 -9.29 6.61
N ALA A 125 17.83 -8.75 7.50
CA ALA A 125 18.95 -7.89 7.13
C ALA A 125 19.98 -8.56 6.21
N HIS A 126 20.20 -9.87 6.35
CA HIS A 126 21.14 -10.61 5.52
C HIS A 126 20.69 -10.75 4.05
N GLN A 127 19.41 -10.47 3.75
CA GLN A 127 18.85 -10.54 2.39
C GLN A 127 19.02 -9.22 1.61
N ALA A 128 19.77 -8.25 2.14
CA ALA A 128 19.98 -6.96 1.46
C ALA A 128 20.61 -7.11 0.06
N ASP A 129 21.44 -8.13 -0.16
CA ASP A 129 22.05 -8.41 -1.46
C ASP A 129 20.98 -8.85 -2.46
N HIS A 130 20.20 -9.87 -2.09
CA HIS A 130 19.11 -10.40 -2.89
C HIS A 130 18.05 -9.33 -3.18
N PHE A 131 17.78 -8.43 -2.23
CA PHE A 131 16.91 -7.28 -2.46
C PHE A 131 17.37 -6.43 -3.64
N TYR A 132 18.65 -6.09 -3.71
CA TYR A 132 19.17 -5.29 -4.81
C TYR A 132 19.22 -6.07 -6.13
N ASP A 133 19.53 -7.37 -6.09
CA ASP A 133 19.50 -8.22 -7.29
C ASP A 133 18.09 -8.31 -7.89
N ASN A 134 17.09 -8.54 -7.04
CA ASN A 134 15.68 -8.56 -7.43
C ASN A 134 15.21 -7.18 -7.90
N LEU A 135 15.63 -6.11 -7.23
CA LEU A 135 15.31 -4.73 -7.62
C LEU A 135 15.85 -4.38 -9.00
N ASP A 136 17.09 -4.77 -9.29
CA ASP A 136 17.73 -4.50 -10.58
C ASP A 136 17.07 -5.31 -11.71
N ALA A 137 16.63 -6.54 -11.44
CA ALA A 137 15.93 -7.37 -12.41
C ALA A 137 14.54 -6.83 -12.80
N ILE A 138 13.78 -6.28 -11.85
CA ILE A 138 12.44 -5.73 -12.14
C ILE A 138 12.44 -4.24 -12.52
N ALA A 139 13.57 -3.55 -12.37
CA ALA A 139 13.65 -2.11 -12.58
C ALA A 139 13.31 -1.75 -14.03
N ALA A 140 12.35 -0.84 -14.22
CA ALA A 140 12.06 -0.31 -15.53
C ALA A 140 13.23 0.56 -16.07
N PRO A 141 13.29 0.77 -17.40
CA PRO A 141 14.14 1.81 -17.98
C PRO A 141 13.92 3.15 -17.30
N TRP A 142 14.98 3.95 -17.12
CA TRP A 142 14.98 5.17 -16.29
C TRP A 142 13.81 6.13 -16.54
N TRP A 143 13.33 6.23 -17.78
CA TRP A 143 12.25 7.11 -18.23
C TRP A 143 10.83 6.56 -17.95
N ARG A 144 10.70 5.33 -17.43
CA ARG A 144 9.45 4.69 -17.01
C ARG A 144 9.49 4.18 -15.56
N ARG A 145 10.50 4.56 -14.79
CA ARG A 145 10.67 4.06 -13.43
C ARG A 145 9.53 4.51 -12.53
N GLU A 146 9.09 3.58 -11.70
CA GLU A 146 8.24 3.86 -10.54
C GLU A 146 8.98 3.37 -9.28
N PRO A 147 10.02 4.11 -8.82
CA PRO A 147 10.99 3.59 -7.85
C PRO A 147 10.34 3.02 -6.59
N MET A 148 9.33 3.68 -6.04
CA MET A 148 8.64 3.20 -4.85
C MET A 148 7.89 1.89 -5.06
N ARG A 149 7.26 1.67 -6.23
CA ARG A 149 6.58 0.41 -6.53
C ARG A 149 7.58 -0.72 -6.75
N GLU A 150 8.65 -0.43 -7.49
CA GLU A 150 9.76 -1.36 -7.70
C GLU A 150 10.38 -1.78 -6.36
N GLU A 151 10.63 -0.83 -5.45
CA GLU A 151 11.19 -1.10 -4.12
C GLU A 151 10.28 -1.98 -3.25
N ILE A 152 8.98 -1.76 -3.27
CA ILE A 152 8.02 -2.57 -2.51
C ILE A 152 7.94 -3.98 -3.09
N LEU A 153 7.86 -4.10 -4.42
CA LEU A 153 7.81 -5.39 -5.11
C LEU A 153 9.08 -6.20 -4.86
N ALA A 154 10.26 -5.59 -5.01
CA ALA A 154 11.53 -6.24 -4.70
C ALA A 154 11.62 -6.67 -3.23
N GLY A 155 11.14 -5.83 -2.30
CA GLY A 155 11.07 -6.17 -0.88
C GLY A 155 10.24 -7.42 -0.62
N ALA A 156 9.05 -7.50 -1.20
CA ALA A 156 8.16 -8.65 -1.06
C ALA A 156 8.74 -9.92 -1.70
N PHE A 157 9.19 -9.85 -2.96
CA PHE A 157 9.79 -11.00 -3.65
C PHE A 157 11.03 -11.54 -2.94
N THR A 158 11.86 -10.65 -2.41
CA THR A 158 13.04 -11.04 -1.61
C THR A 158 12.65 -11.77 -0.33
N ALA A 159 11.60 -11.31 0.36
CA ALA A 159 11.09 -12.00 1.54
C ALA A 159 10.49 -13.37 1.20
N LEU A 160 9.88 -13.51 0.03
CA LEU A 160 9.36 -14.77 -0.51
C LEU A 160 10.48 -15.73 -1.00
N GLY A 161 11.74 -15.27 -1.03
CA GLY A 161 12.87 -16.06 -1.48
C GLY A 161 12.99 -16.19 -3.00
N GLU A 162 12.32 -15.33 -3.76
CA GLU A 162 12.40 -15.34 -5.22
C GLU A 162 13.79 -14.92 -5.71
N THR A 163 14.20 -15.55 -6.80
CA THR A 163 15.40 -15.19 -7.56
C THR A 163 15.11 -14.05 -8.54
N PRO A 164 16.16 -13.36 -9.05
CA PRO A 164 15.98 -12.25 -9.98
C PRO A 164 15.21 -12.64 -11.26
N ASP A 165 15.46 -13.84 -11.79
CA ASP A 165 14.78 -14.35 -12.98
C ASP A 165 13.30 -14.64 -12.71
N GLU A 166 12.97 -15.23 -11.56
CA GLU A 166 11.59 -15.47 -11.15
C GLU A 166 10.81 -14.16 -10.97
N CYS A 167 11.44 -13.15 -10.37
CA CYS A 167 10.86 -11.82 -10.20
C CYS A 167 10.49 -11.20 -11.56
N ALA A 168 11.42 -11.22 -12.51
CA ALA A 168 11.22 -10.68 -13.85
C ALA A 168 10.12 -11.45 -14.61
N ILE A 169 10.17 -12.78 -14.59
CA ILE A 169 9.18 -13.65 -15.23
C ILE A 169 7.78 -13.39 -14.65
N ARG A 170 7.65 -13.30 -13.33
CA ARG A 170 6.36 -13.06 -12.67
C ARG A 170 5.78 -11.70 -13.06
N LEU A 171 6.59 -10.65 -13.03
CA LEU A 171 6.13 -9.31 -13.38
C LEU A 171 5.74 -9.20 -14.86
N ASP A 172 6.49 -9.81 -15.76
CA ASP A 172 6.19 -9.80 -17.19
C ASP A 172 4.97 -10.66 -17.54
N ARG A 173 4.81 -11.83 -16.92
CA ARG A 173 3.57 -12.63 -17.01
C ARG A 173 2.36 -11.83 -16.54
N THR A 174 2.49 -11.11 -15.43
CA THR A 174 1.41 -10.25 -14.91
C THR A 174 1.03 -9.16 -15.92
N ARG A 175 2.02 -8.47 -16.52
CA ARG A 175 1.78 -7.46 -17.55
C ARG A 175 1.07 -8.05 -18.76
N GLU A 176 1.53 -9.20 -19.23
CA GLU A 176 0.97 -9.90 -20.39
C GLU A 176 -0.49 -10.32 -20.13
N ALA A 177 -0.78 -10.89 -18.96
CA ALA A 177 -2.12 -11.28 -18.55
C ALA A 177 -3.08 -10.08 -18.51
N LEU A 178 -2.68 -8.97 -17.88
CA LEU A 178 -3.50 -7.76 -17.82
C LEU A 178 -3.77 -7.17 -19.22
N ARG A 179 -2.77 -7.14 -20.10
CA ARG A 179 -2.94 -6.65 -21.48
C ARG A 179 -3.85 -7.57 -22.28
N SER A 180 -3.69 -8.89 -22.14
CA SER A 180 -4.50 -9.91 -22.81
C SER A 180 -5.97 -9.85 -22.37
N ALA A 181 -6.22 -9.43 -21.13
CA ALA A 181 -7.56 -9.15 -20.60
C ALA A 181 -8.22 -7.87 -21.17
N GLY A 182 -7.54 -7.16 -22.07
CA GLY A 182 -8.07 -5.94 -22.70
C GLY A 182 -7.89 -4.67 -21.85
N ILE A 183 -7.05 -4.71 -20.82
CA ILE A 183 -6.71 -3.51 -20.03
C ILE A 183 -5.76 -2.63 -20.84
N PRO A 184 -6.01 -1.31 -20.97
CA PRO A 184 -5.12 -0.42 -21.71
C PRO A 184 -3.69 -0.47 -21.16
N LYS A 185 -2.70 -0.49 -22.07
CA LYS A 185 -1.28 -0.72 -21.76
C LYS A 185 -0.75 0.09 -20.57
N SER A 186 -1.02 1.39 -20.52
CA SER A 186 -0.54 2.25 -19.42
C SER A 186 -1.10 1.84 -18.06
N HIS A 187 -2.35 1.38 -17.99
CA HIS A 187 -2.97 0.91 -16.75
C HIS A 187 -2.54 -0.49 -16.40
N ALA A 188 -2.34 -1.37 -17.39
CA ALA A 188 -1.79 -2.70 -17.19
C ALA A 188 -0.36 -2.62 -16.60
N ASP A 189 0.50 -1.79 -17.16
CA ASP A 189 1.89 -1.62 -16.72
C ASP A 189 1.96 -1.08 -15.28
N ALA A 190 1.11 -0.10 -14.93
CA ALA A 190 1.05 0.46 -13.58
C ALA A 190 0.44 -0.51 -12.55
N ALA A 191 -0.60 -1.26 -12.94
CA ALA A 191 -1.27 -2.23 -12.07
C ALA A 191 -0.42 -3.48 -11.84
N ALA A 192 0.44 -3.85 -12.78
CA ALA A 192 1.22 -5.09 -12.72
C ALA A 192 2.07 -5.22 -11.44
N TYR A 193 2.60 -4.12 -10.89
CA TYR A 193 3.34 -4.18 -9.63
C TYR A 193 2.47 -4.59 -8.44
N GLU A 194 1.24 -4.07 -8.36
CA GLU A 194 0.29 -4.43 -7.30
C GLU A 194 -0.25 -5.85 -7.54
N VAL A 195 -0.55 -6.21 -8.79
CA VAL A 195 -1.08 -7.54 -9.15
C VAL A 195 -0.04 -8.65 -9.00
N ALA A 196 1.26 -8.39 -9.25
CA ALA A 196 2.30 -9.40 -9.07
C ALA A 196 2.54 -9.77 -7.59
N LEU A 197 2.05 -8.96 -6.66
CA LEU A 197 2.00 -9.28 -5.22
C LEU A 197 0.78 -10.13 -4.85
N LEU A 198 -0.24 -10.14 -5.71
CA LEU A 198 -1.43 -10.95 -5.55
C LEU A 198 -1.14 -12.30 -6.22
N ASP A 199 -1.41 -13.41 -5.52
CA ASP A 199 -1.35 -14.74 -6.11
C ASP A 199 -2.59 -14.94 -7.01
N ALA A 200 -2.68 -14.14 -8.07
CA ALA A 200 -3.86 -13.99 -8.90
C ALA A 200 -3.98 -15.11 -9.93
N ASP A 201 -5.18 -15.67 -10.06
CA ASP A 201 -5.53 -16.50 -11.21
C ASP A 201 -5.76 -15.62 -12.44
N TYR A 202 -4.90 -15.75 -13.44
CA TYR A 202 -4.95 -14.94 -14.66
C TYR A 202 -6.13 -15.32 -15.58
N GLY A 203 -6.75 -16.49 -15.39
CA GLY A 203 -7.84 -16.97 -16.25
C GLY A 203 -9.08 -16.07 -16.25
N ASP A 204 -9.39 -15.46 -15.10
CA ASP A 204 -10.65 -14.76 -14.89
C ASP A 204 -10.57 -13.24 -15.04
N ILE A 205 -9.37 -12.68 -15.24
CA ILE A 205 -9.14 -11.22 -15.25
C ILE A 205 -9.99 -10.52 -16.32
N ALA A 206 -10.13 -11.11 -17.52
CA ALA A 206 -10.87 -10.50 -18.62
C ALA A 206 -12.37 -10.37 -18.30
N ALA A 207 -12.96 -11.41 -17.72
CA ALA A 207 -14.35 -11.42 -17.29
C ALA A 207 -14.58 -10.43 -16.14
N ALA A 208 -13.71 -10.46 -15.14
CA ALA A 208 -13.72 -9.54 -14.00
C ALA A 208 -13.61 -8.07 -14.44
N TRP A 209 -12.66 -7.76 -15.33
CA TRP A 209 -12.43 -6.42 -15.88
C TRP A 209 -13.66 -5.90 -16.62
N THR A 210 -14.27 -6.74 -17.46
CA THR A 210 -15.48 -6.38 -18.21
C THR A 210 -16.64 -6.08 -17.26
N SER A 211 -16.88 -6.97 -16.30
CA SER A 211 -17.94 -6.83 -15.29
C SER A 211 -17.76 -5.54 -14.46
N LEU A 212 -16.55 -5.28 -13.95
CA LEU A 212 -16.24 -4.07 -13.18
C LEU A 212 -16.43 -2.79 -13.99
N ASN A 213 -16.00 -2.75 -15.26
CA ASN A 213 -16.19 -1.57 -16.10
C ASN A 213 -17.66 -1.28 -16.38
N LEU A 214 -18.47 -2.31 -16.58
CA LEU A 214 -19.93 -2.16 -16.72
C LEU A 214 -20.54 -1.61 -15.43
N ALA A 215 -20.15 -2.16 -14.27
CA ALA A 215 -20.63 -1.69 -12.98
C ALA A 215 -20.24 -0.22 -12.70
N VAL A 216 -19.02 0.19 -13.04
CA VAL A 216 -18.55 1.58 -12.87
C VAL A 216 -19.36 2.57 -13.72
N ARG A 217 -19.79 2.19 -14.93
CA ARG A 217 -20.67 3.02 -15.76
C ARG A 217 -22.06 3.15 -15.13
N GLY A 218 -22.60 2.04 -14.63
CA GLY A 218 -23.94 1.98 -14.03
C GLY A 218 -24.06 2.65 -12.66
N ARG A 219 -22.98 2.71 -11.88
CA ARG A 219 -23.02 3.12 -10.47
C ARG A 219 -22.27 4.44 -10.24
N SER A 220 -23.01 5.50 -9.94
CA SER A 220 -22.47 6.86 -9.74
C SER A 220 -21.37 6.92 -8.67
N ALA A 221 -21.50 6.13 -7.59
CA ALA A 221 -20.52 6.04 -6.51
C ALA A 221 -19.12 5.62 -6.97
N LEU A 222 -19.01 4.88 -8.07
CA LEU A 222 -17.75 4.32 -8.56
C LEU A 222 -17.08 5.17 -9.65
N ARG A 223 -17.81 6.09 -10.29
CA ARG A 223 -17.35 6.84 -11.49
C ARG A 223 -16.09 7.68 -11.26
N HIS A 224 -15.90 8.19 -10.05
CA HIS A 224 -14.82 9.11 -9.72
C HIS A 224 -13.85 8.59 -8.64
N GLY A 225 -14.01 7.33 -8.24
CA GLY A 225 -13.26 6.78 -7.11
C GLY A 225 -11.89 6.25 -7.52
N VAL A 226 -11.88 5.06 -8.11
CA VAL A 226 -10.69 4.18 -8.12
C VAL A 226 -9.80 4.35 -9.37
N GLY A 227 -10.35 4.87 -10.46
CA GLY A 227 -9.66 4.98 -11.74
C GLY A 227 -9.36 3.61 -12.40
N LYS A 228 -8.91 3.62 -13.65
CA LYS A 228 -8.71 2.40 -14.45
C LYS A 228 -7.61 1.48 -13.90
N THR A 229 -6.51 2.04 -13.40
CA THR A 229 -5.42 1.25 -12.79
C THR A 229 -5.93 0.50 -11.56
N GLY A 230 -6.71 1.14 -10.68
CA GLY A 230 -7.24 0.46 -9.51
C GLY A 230 -8.30 -0.59 -9.89
N ILE A 231 -9.12 -0.33 -10.90
CA ILE A 231 -10.06 -1.36 -11.41
C ILE A 231 -9.29 -2.57 -11.97
N ALA A 232 -8.15 -2.36 -12.63
CA ALA A 232 -7.30 -3.46 -13.11
C ALA A 232 -6.75 -4.32 -11.96
N VAL A 233 -6.32 -3.68 -10.86
CA VAL A 233 -5.88 -4.39 -9.64
C VAL A 233 -7.04 -5.19 -9.02
N LEU A 234 -8.24 -4.61 -8.96
CA LEU A 234 -9.44 -5.28 -8.45
C LEU A 234 -9.90 -6.44 -9.35
N ALA A 235 -9.76 -6.30 -10.67
CA ALA A 235 -10.11 -7.33 -11.64
C ALA A 235 -9.21 -8.58 -11.52
N ALA A 236 -7.96 -8.41 -11.07
CA ALA A 236 -7.06 -9.54 -10.85
C ALA A 236 -7.52 -10.51 -9.75
N GLN A 237 -8.55 -10.17 -8.98
CA GLN A 237 -9.15 -11.01 -7.95
C GLN A 237 -10.34 -11.87 -8.48
N GLY A 238 -10.62 -11.84 -9.79
CA GLY A 238 -11.55 -12.76 -10.47
C GLY A 238 -13.04 -12.40 -10.38
N ASP A 239 -13.60 -12.12 -9.20
CA ASP A 239 -15.03 -11.80 -9.06
C ASP A 239 -15.34 -10.31 -9.25
N GLY A 240 -15.51 -9.89 -10.51
CA GLY A 240 -15.79 -8.50 -10.84
C GLY A 240 -17.12 -7.95 -10.28
N SER A 241 -18.18 -8.76 -10.19
CA SER A 241 -19.48 -8.30 -9.70
C SER A 241 -19.47 -8.16 -8.18
N GLY A 242 -18.98 -9.18 -7.46
CA GLY A 242 -18.84 -9.15 -6.01
C GLY A 242 -17.91 -8.03 -5.56
N MET A 243 -16.82 -7.79 -6.32
CA MET A 243 -15.90 -6.69 -6.06
C MET A 243 -16.54 -5.31 -6.28
N ALA A 244 -17.40 -5.15 -7.30
CA ALA A 244 -18.14 -3.91 -7.49
C ALA A 244 -19.10 -3.61 -6.33
N ASP A 245 -19.79 -4.64 -5.82
CA ASP A 245 -20.66 -4.52 -4.65
C ASP A 245 -19.87 -4.19 -3.37
N ALA A 246 -18.74 -4.86 -3.15
CA ALA A 246 -17.85 -4.60 -2.01
C ALA A 246 -17.27 -3.19 -2.05
N LEU A 247 -16.95 -2.69 -3.25
CA LEU A 247 -16.42 -1.34 -3.42
C LEU A 247 -17.47 -0.27 -3.13
N VAL A 248 -18.73 -0.45 -3.58
CA VAL A 248 -19.82 0.47 -3.23
C VAL A 248 -20.02 0.53 -1.73
N ARG A 249 -20.15 -0.62 -1.06
CA ARG A 249 -20.28 -0.67 0.41
C ARG A 249 -19.13 0.01 1.13
N SER A 250 -17.90 -0.15 0.63
CA SER A 250 -16.72 0.49 1.20
C SER A 250 -16.79 2.01 1.07
N PHE A 251 -17.21 2.54 -0.09
CA PHE A 251 -17.39 3.99 -0.27
C PHE A 251 -18.51 4.56 0.60
N GLU A 252 -19.63 3.86 0.71
CA GLU A 252 -20.76 4.26 1.57
C GLU A 252 -20.33 4.32 3.04
N THR A 253 -19.63 3.29 3.51
CA THR A 253 -19.03 3.27 4.86
C THR A 253 -18.12 4.48 5.08
N LEU A 254 -17.16 4.72 4.16
CA LEU A 254 -16.21 5.83 4.31
C LEU A 254 -16.89 7.21 4.28
N LYS A 255 -18.05 7.35 3.63
CA LYS A 255 -18.83 8.59 3.57
C LYS A 255 -19.49 8.93 4.90
N GLU A 256 -19.85 7.91 5.68
CA GLU A 256 -20.49 8.03 7.00
C GLU A 256 -19.46 8.32 8.10
N MET A 257 -18.24 7.80 7.96
CA MET A 257 -17.17 7.93 8.96
C MET A 257 -16.67 9.36 9.16
N ARG A 258 -16.26 9.67 10.40
CA ARG A 258 -15.70 10.97 10.79
C ARG A 258 -14.33 10.81 11.47
N PRO A 259 -13.32 11.65 11.18
CA PRO A 259 -13.33 12.72 10.17
C PRO A 259 -13.47 12.16 8.74
N ARG A 260 -13.97 12.97 7.80
CA ARG A 260 -14.11 12.55 6.39
C ARG A 260 -12.73 12.42 5.77
N VAL A 261 -12.50 11.32 5.06
CA VAL A 261 -11.33 11.19 4.16
C VAL A 261 -11.73 11.75 2.81
N SER A 262 -11.00 12.75 2.32
CA SER A 262 -11.23 13.35 1.01
C SER A 262 -10.08 13.04 0.04
N GLY A 263 -10.34 13.32 -1.24
CA GLY A 263 -9.34 13.20 -2.29
C GLY A 263 -8.98 11.76 -2.62
N THR A 264 -7.69 11.55 -2.91
CA THR A 264 -7.11 10.30 -3.44
C THR A 264 -6.95 9.19 -2.41
N ALA A 265 -7.10 9.52 -1.12
CA ALA A 265 -7.00 8.55 -0.02
C ALA A 265 -8.25 7.65 0.10
N ALA A 266 -9.45 8.21 -0.05
CA ALA A 266 -10.69 7.45 0.11
C ALA A 266 -10.81 6.28 -0.88
N PRO A 267 -10.48 6.45 -2.18
CA PRO A 267 -10.48 5.33 -3.13
C PRO A 267 -9.52 4.20 -2.77
N LYS A 268 -8.33 4.52 -2.25
CA LYS A 268 -7.34 3.50 -1.86
C LYS A 268 -7.80 2.69 -0.65
N ILE A 269 -8.37 3.36 0.35
CA ILE A 269 -8.98 2.67 1.50
C ILE A 269 -10.18 1.81 1.03
N ALA A 270 -11.02 2.36 0.15
CA ALA A 270 -12.18 1.62 -0.38
C ALA A 270 -11.79 0.38 -1.18
N MET A 271 -10.78 0.49 -2.05
CA MET A 271 -10.23 -0.66 -2.79
C MET A 271 -9.78 -1.76 -1.84
N ARG A 272 -9.03 -1.40 -0.81
CA ARG A 272 -8.47 -2.38 0.09
C ARG A 272 -9.54 -3.03 0.96
N LEU A 273 -10.48 -2.26 1.50
CA LEU A 273 -11.64 -2.81 2.20
C LEU A 273 -12.45 -3.75 1.30
N ALA A 274 -12.57 -3.45 0.00
CA ALA A 274 -13.25 -4.32 -0.94
C ALA A 274 -12.48 -5.64 -1.14
N GLN A 275 -11.16 -5.60 -1.36
CA GLN A 275 -10.32 -6.80 -1.47
C GLN A 275 -10.43 -7.70 -0.23
N MET A 276 -10.38 -7.10 0.95
CA MET A 276 -10.50 -7.80 2.24
C MET A 276 -11.88 -8.44 2.45
N GLN A 277 -12.95 -7.76 2.02
CA GLN A 277 -14.30 -8.34 2.03
C GLN A 277 -14.43 -9.57 1.13
N MET A 278 -13.61 -9.65 0.07
CA MET A 278 -13.57 -10.77 -0.87
C MET A 278 -12.62 -11.90 -0.42
N GLY A 279 -12.04 -11.80 0.79
CA GLY A 279 -11.23 -12.87 1.38
C GLY A 279 -9.73 -12.80 1.07
N ASP A 280 -9.25 -11.70 0.49
CA ASP A 280 -7.80 -11.49 0.35
C ASP A 280 -7.15 -11.37 1.73
N SER A 281 -6.44 -12.43 2.13
CA SER A 281 -5.74 -12.57 3.41
C SER A 281 -4.23 -12.74 3.22
N SER A 282 -3.71 -12.43 2.01
CA SER A 282 -2.28 -12.61 1.72
C SER A 282 -1.40 -11.91 2.78
N PRO A 283 -0.36 -12.58 3.32
CA PRO A 283 0.62 -11.96 4.22
C PRO A 283 1.33 -10.76 3.59
N VAL A 284 1.49 -10.77 2.27
CA VAL A 284 2.00 -9.64 1.45
C VAL A 284 0.98 -8.48 1.43
N GLY A 285 -0.24 -8.74 1.85
CA GLY A 285 -1.29 -7.76 2.11
C GLY A 285 -0.80 -6.58 2.94
N ALA A 286 0.02 -6.77 3.97
CA ALA A 286 0.59 -5.66 4.75
C ALA A 286 1.58 -4.78 3.95
N ALA A 287 2.31 -5.35 2.99
CA ALA A 287 3.19 -4.63 2.07
C ALA A 287 2.41 -3.95 0.92
N SER A 288 1.33 -4.60 0.45
CA SER A 288 0.35 -4.01 -0.48
C SER A 288 -0.45 -2.87 0.16
N ASP A 289 -0.82 -3.03 1.44
CA ASP A 289 -1.41 -2.01 2.32
C ASP A 289 -0.46 -0.82 2.44
N LEU A 290 0.83 -1.07 2.66
CA LEU A 290 1.84 -0.03 2.66
C LEU A 290 1.97 0.66 1.30
N ALA A 291 1.94 -0.06 0.18
CA ALA A 291 1.93 0.55 -1.16
C ALA A 291 0.69 1.42 -1.38
N ALA A 292 -0.49 0.97 -0.95
CA ALA A 292 -1.74 1.70 -1.02
C ALA A 292 -1.72 2.96 -0.11
N ILE A 293 -1.13 2.85 1.07
CA ILE A 293 -0.94 3.94 2.05
C ILE A 293 0.06 4.98 1.52
N LEU A 294 1.21 4.54 1.01
CA LEU A 294 2.25 5.43 0.48
C LEU A 294 1.79 6.10 -0.84
N ALA A 295 1.03 5.40 -1.69
CA ALA A 295 0.41 5.99 -2.86
C ALA A 295 -0.67 7.03 -2.48
N ALA A 296 -1.47 6.74 -1.44
CA ALA A 296 -2.44 7.70 -0.90
C ALA A 296 -1.75 8.95 -0.31
N GLN A 297 -0.59 8.79 0.31
CA GLN A 297 0.21 9.89 0.84
C GLN A 297 0.90 10.73 -0.25
N ALA A 298 1.49 10.10 -1.27
CA ALA A 298 2.08 10.83 -2.39
C ALA A 298 1.04 11.74 -3.07
N ALA A 299 -0.18 11.24 -3.21
CA ALA A 299 -1.28 12.00 -3.79
C ALA A 299 -1.86 13.07 -2.83
N MET A 300 -1.82 12.84 -1.51
CA MET A 300 -2.22 13.83 -0.49
C MET A 300 -1.20 14.97 -0.35
N VAL A 301 0.09 14.66 -0.36
CA VAL A 301 1.18 15.66 -0.40
C VAL A 301 1.11 16.46 -1.70
N ALA A 302 0.92 15.81 -2.85
CA ALA A 302 0.73 16.51 -4.13
C ALA A 302 -0.51 17.44 -4.12
N ALA A 303 -1.62 17.04 -3.47
CA ALA A 303 -2.80 17.88 -3.31
C ALA A 303 -2.57 19.09 -2.39
N ILE A 304 -1.83 18.91 -1.29
CA ILE A 304 -1.45 20.01 -0.38
C ILE A 304 -0.46 20.95 -1.07
N THR A 305 0.52 20.43 -1.82
CA THR A 305 1.47 21.24 -2.58
C THR A 305 0.77 21.99 -3.72
N ALA A 306 -0.15 21.36 -4.45
CA ALA A 306 -0.95 22.02 -5.48
C ALA A 306 -1.88 23.12 -4.92
N ALA A 307 -2.50 22.87 -3.76
CA ALA A 307 -3.32 23.87 -3.05
C ALA A 307 -2.47 25.02 -2.48
N SER A 308 -1.22 24.74 -2.08
CA SER A 308 -0.28 25.76 -1.59
C SER A 308 0.25 26.62 -2.75
N SER A 309 0.52 26.03 -3.91
CA SER A 309 0.93 26.75 -5.12
C SER A 309 -0.18 27.63 -5.68
N SER A 310 -1.43 27.16 -5.66
CA SER A 310 -2.57 27.97 -6.10
C SER A 310 -2.93 29.10 -5.13
N ALA A 311 -2.76 28.88 -3.81
CA ALA A 311 -2.92 29.93 -2.80
C ALA A 311 -1.84 31.02 -2.92
N VAL A 312 -0.57 30.66 -3.20
CA VAL A 312 0.50 31.64 -3.42
C VAL A 312 0.24 32.47 -4.67
N VAL A 313 -0.15 31.85 -5.80
CA VAL A 313 -0.47 32.58 -7.04
C VAL A 313 -1.67 33.51 -6.87
N ALA A 314 -2.69 33.11 -6.12
CA ALA A 314 -3.83 33.97 -5.80
C ALA A 314 -3.46 35.15 -4.88
N SER A 315 -2.52 34.96 -3.94
CA SER A 315 -2.05 36.02 -3.03
C SER A 315 -1.06 37.01 -3.66
N THR A 316 -0.40 36.62 -4.75
CA THR A 316 0.50 37.50 -5.53
C THR A 316 -0.20 38.23 -6.66
N ALA A 317 -1.46 37.89 -6.96
CA ALA A 317 -2.28 38.48 -8.01
C ALA A 317 -3.35 39.45 -7.46
N SER A 318 -3.33 39.74 -6.17
CA SER A 318 -4.15 40.74 -5.46
C SER A 318 -3.29 41.91 -5.01
#